data_AF-A0A355U2D7-F1
#
_entry.id   AF-A0A355U2D7-F1
#
_cell.length_a   1.000
_cell.length_b   1.000
_cell.length_c   1.000
_cell.angle_alpha   90.00
_cell.angle_beta   90.00
_cell.angle_gamma   90.00
#
_symmetry.space_group_name_H-M   'P 1'
#
loop_
_entity.id
_entity.type
_entity.pdbx_description
1 polymer ?
#
loop_
_entity_poly.entity_id
_entity_poly.type
_entity_poly.pdbx_seq_one_letter_code
_entity_poly.pdbx_strand_id
1 'polypeptide(L)' 'MYAIVETGGKQIKVSVGDKIYVEKLNAEAGKEVKLEKVLLLGGEKTVVGKPYVEGASVLAKVEKQGLNEKLTIYKYKS' A
#
# COMPACT_ATOMS: atom_id res chain seq x y z
N MET A 1 16.81 -0.66 -0.50
CA MET A 1 16.00 0.42 -1.09
C MET A 1 14.54 0.18 -0.74
N TYR A 2 13.84 1.18 -0.21
CA TYR A 2 12.44 1.09 0.19
C TYR A 2 11.69 2.36 -0.22
N ALA A 3 10.37 2.30 -0.27
CA ALA A 3 9.51 3.43 -0.51
C ALA A 3 8.44 3.54 0.59
N ILE A 4 7.92 4.74 0.82
CA ILE A 4 6.69 4.95 1.59
C ILE A 4 5.61 5.34 0.59
N VAL A 5 4.56 4.52 0.50
CA VAL A 5 3.43 4.72 -0.41
C VAL A 5 2.17 5.00 0.39
N GLU A 6 1.33 5.89 -0.13
CA GLU A 6 -0.01 6.12 0.40
C GLU A 6 -1.02 5.31 -0.41
N THR A 7 -1.74 4.43 0.29
CA THR A 7 -2.82 3.62 -0.30
C THR A 7 -3.91 3.38 0.72
N GLY A 8 -5.17 3.40 0.28
CA GLY A 8 -6.34 3.17 1.15
C GLY A 8 -6.47 4.08 2.37
N GLY A 9 -5.86 5.28 2.31
CA GLY A 9 -5.86 6.26 3.41
C GLY A 9 -4.77 6.02 4.47
N LYS A 10 -3.84 5.09 4.24
CA LYS A 10 -2.70 4.80 5.12
C LYS A 10 -1.39 4.92 4.37
N GLN A 11 -0.32 5.11 5.14
CA GLN A 11 1.06 5.07 4.62
C GLN A 11 1.69 3.73 4.97
N ILE A 12 2.31 3.10 3.98
CA ILE A 12 2.93 1.77 4.13
C ILE A 12 4.34 1.83 3.59
N LYS A 13 5.27 1.21 4.32
CA LYS A 13 6.65 1.01 3.87
C LYS A 13 6.70 -0.24 2.99
N VAL A 14 7.32 -0.12 1.82
CA VAL A 14 7.44 -1.20 0.84
C VAL A 14 8.87 -1.35 0.36
N SER A 15 9.30 -2.58 0.11
CA SER A 15 10.56 -2.92 -0.53
C SER A 15 10.31 -3.87 -1.70
N VAL A 16 11.29 -4.01 -2.59
CA VAL A 16 11.19 -4.92 -3.73
C VAL A 16 11.05 -6.35 -3.23
N GLY A 17 9.98 -7.04 -3.64
CA GLY A 17 9.69 -8.42 -3.25
C GLY A 17 8.76 -8.58 -2.04
N ASP A 18 8.41 -7.48 -1.35
CA ASP A 18 7.51 -7.55 -0.20
C ASP A 18 6.07 -7.89 -0.61
N LYS A 19 5.41 -8.72 0.20
CA LYS A 19 3.96 -8.94 0.14
C LYS A 19 3.28 -8.05 1.15
N ILE A 20 2.37 -7.20 0.69
CA ILE A 20 1.64 -6.25 1.52
C ILE A 20 0.13 -6.47 1.43
N TYR A 21 -0.56 -6.22 2.53
CA TYR A 21 -2.01 -6.17 2.57
C TYR A 21 -2.45 -4.71 2.53
N VAL A 22 -3.36 -4.41 1.61
CA VAL A 22 -3.90 -3.07 1.39
C VAL A 22 -5.42 -3.15 1.31
N GLU A 23 -6.09 -2.01 1.45
CA GLU A 23 -7.52 -1.88 1.21
C GLU A 23 -7.90 -2.36 -0.21
N LYS A 24 -9.19 -2.65 -0.41
CA LYS A 24 -9.68 -3.19 -1.68
C LYS A 24 -9.34 -2.26 -2.86
N LEU A 25 -8.69 -2.82 -3.87
CA LEU A 25 -8.37 -2.15 -5.14
C LEU A 25 -9.32 -2.60 -6.24
N ASN A 26 -9.66 -1.69 -7.16
CA ASN A 26 -10.47 -1.98 -8.36
C ASN A 26 -9.61 -2.63 -9.47
N ALA A 27 -8.87 -3.69 -9.14
CA ALA A 27 -8.00 -4.42 -10.07
C ALA A 27 -8.06 -5.93 -9.82
N GLU A 28 -8.27 -6.73 -10.85
CA GLU A 28 -8.37 -8.19 -10.73
C GLU A 28 -7.05 -8.83 -10.27
N ALA A 29 -7.15 -10.03 -9.66
CA ALA A 29 -5.98 -10.82 -9.33
C ALA A 29 -5.17 -11.13 -10.59
N GLY A 30 -3.84 -11.01 -10.49
CA GLY A 30 -2.91 -11.15 -11.59
C GLY A 30 -2.61 -9.86 -12.36
N LYS A 31 -3.41 -8.79 -12.19
CA LYS A 31 -3.14 -7.49 -12.82
C LYS A 31 -2.09 -6.69 -12.05
N GLU A 32 -1.35 -5.88 -12.80
CA GLU A 32 -0.43 -4.89 -12.24
C GLU A 32 -1.20 -3.64 -11.83
N VAL A 33 -0.78 -3.06 -10.71
CA VAL A 33 -1.30 -1.81 -10.15
C VAL A 33 -0.11 -0.88 -9.93
N LYS A 34 -0.26 0.34 -10.42
CA LYS A 34 0.72 1.41 -10.23
C LYS A 34 0.31 2.29 -9.07
N LEU A 35 1.12 2.31 -8.02
CA LEU A 35 0.96 3.19 -6.88
C LEU A 35 1.76 4.48 -7.14
N GLU A 36 1.05 5.53 -7.55
CA GLU A 36 1.65 6.81 -7.95
C GLU A 36 1.90 7.75 -6.76
N LYS A 37 1.20 7.53 -5.64
CA LYS A 37 1.37 8.31 -4.41
C LYS A 37 2.55 7.82 -3.59
N VAL A 38 3.76 8.21 -3.99
CA VAL A 38 5.00 7.92 -3.26
C VAL A 38 5.41 9.15 -2.44
N LEU A 39 5.56 8.99 -1.12
CA LEU A 39 5.95 10.08 -0.22
C LEU A 39 7.46 10.15 -0.01
N LEU A 40 8.12 9.00 -0.01
CA LEU A 40 9.55 8.90 0.29
C LEU A 40 10.17 7.73 -0.46
N LEU A 41 11.39 7.94 -0.97
CA LEU A 41 12.28 6.89 -1.45
C LEU A 41 13.51 6.83 -0.55
N GLY A 42 13.75 5.69 0.07
CA GLY A 42 14.85 5.44 1.00
C GLY A 42 15.87 4.46 0.43
N GLY A 43 17.15 4.76 0.64
CA GLY A 43 18.29 4.02 0.10
C GLY A 43 19.59 4.69 0.51
N GLU A 44 20.58 4.74 -0.38
CA GLU A 44 21.83 5.50 -0.15
C GLU A 44 21.59 7.01 -0.06
N LYS A 45 20.63 7.52 -0.84
CA LYS A 45 20.13 8.90 -0.73
C LYS A 45 18.64 8.86 -0.49
N THR A 46 18.19 9.58 0.54
CA THR A 46 16.77 9.68 0.87
C THR A 46 16.14 10.83 0.11
N VAL A 47 15.12 10.55 -0.69
CA VAL A 47 14.32 11.55 -1.40
C VAL A 47 12.98 11.69 -0.68
N VAL A 48 12.67 12.89 -0.23
CA VAL A 48 11.43 13.20 0.50
C VAL A 48 10.55 14.10 -0.39
N GLY A 49 9.31 13.68 -0.61
CA GLY A 49 8.33 14.40 -1.39
C GLY A 49 7.73 15.60 -0.65
N LYS A 50 7.19 16.57 -1.42
CA LYS A 50 6.41 17.70 -0.91
C LYS A 50 5.20 17.95 -1.83
N PRO A 51 4.05 17.28 -1.64
CA PRO A 51 3.73 16.19 -0.71
C PRO A 51 4.15 14.80 -1.20
N TYR A 52 4.33 14.62 -2.51
CA TYR A 52 4.78 13.38 -3.14
C TYR A 52 6.11 13.58 -3.87
N VAL A 53 6.78 12.49 -4.19
CA VAL A 53 7.99 12.50 -5.04
C VAL A 53 7.53 12.49 -6.50
N GLU A 54 7.80 13.56 -7.24
CA GLU A 54 7.41 13.67 -8.65
C GLU A 54 8.07 12.59 -9.51
N GLY A 55 7.28 11.94 -10.37
CA GLY A 55 7.75 10.88 -11.27
C GLY A 55 8.03 9.53 -10.62
N ALA A 56 7.92 9.42 -9.28
CA ALA A 56 8.07 8.15 -8.59
C ALA A 56 6.79 7.32 -8.69
N SER A 57 6.93 6.03 -8.98
CA SER A 57 5.83 5.08 -8.91
C SER A 57 6.31 3.72 -8.46
N VAL A 58 5.46 3.02 -7.71
CA VAL A 58 5.70 1.64 -7.29
C VAL A 58 4.76 0.74 -8.09
N LEU A 59 5.34 -0.19 -8.85
CA LEU A 59 4.58 -1.23 -9.53
C LEU A 59 4.42 -2.42 -8.59
N ALA A 60 3.18 -2.88 -8.43
CA ALA A 60 2.83 -4.05 -7.64
C ALA A 60 1.88 -4.95 -8.44
N LYS A 61 1.88 -6.24 -8.15
CA LYS A 61 0.94 -7.20 -8.73
C LYS A 61 -0.08 -7.62 -7.69
N VAL A 62 -1.36 -7.65 -8.06
CA VAL A 62 -2.41 -8.16 -7.17
C VAL A 62 -2.31 -9.68 -7.11
N GLU A 63 -1.82 -10.23 -6.00
CA GLU A 63 -1.76 -11.69 -5.84
C GLU A 63 -3.15 -12.30 -5.59
N LYS A 64 -3.92 -11.69 -4.67
CA LYS A 64 -5.23 -12.21 -4.24
C LYS A 64 -6.13 -11.06 -3.77
N GLN A 65 -7.42 -11.19 -4.02
CA GLN A 65 -8.45 -10.41 -3.34
C GLN A 65 -9.16 -11.29 -2.31
N GLY A 66 -9.43 -10.76 -1.12
CA GLY A 66 -10.07 -11.52 -0.05
C GLY A 66 -10.69 -10.62 1.01
N LEU A 67 -11.42 -11.25 1.93
CA LEU A 67 -11.95 -10.64 3.12
C LEU A 67 -11.12 -11.09 4.33
N ASN A 68 -11.03 -10.21 5.33
CA ASN A 68 -10.49 -10.59 6.63
C ASN A 68 -11.45 -11.56 7.35
N GLU A 69 -10.94 -12.16 8.42
CA GLU A 69 -11.71 -13.03 9.28
C GLU A 69 -12.94 -12.31 9.86
N LYS A 70 -14.03 -13.07 10.03
CA LYS A 70 -15.26 -12.53 10.60
C LYS A 70 -15.03 -12.16 12.06
N LEU A 71 -15.13 -10.86 12.38
CA LEU A 71 -15.10 -10.37 13.75
C LEU A 71 -16.53 -10.29 14.31
N THR A 72 -16.80 -11.02 15.39
CA THR A 72 -18.10 -10.96 16.08
C THR A 72 -18.05 -9.91 17.19
N ILE A 73 -18.71 -8.77 16.98
CA ILE A 73 -18.74 -7.66 17.96
C ILE A 73 -20.10 -7.67 18.68
N TYR A 74 -20.10 -7.99 19.98
CA TYR A 74 -21.27 -7.83 20.85
C TYR A 74 -21.14 -6.58 21.70
N LYS A 75 -22.23 -5.81 21.80
CA LYS A 75 -22.34 -4.64 22.68
C LYS A 75 -23.60 -4.79 23.53
N TYR A 76 -23.42 -4.79 24.85
CA TYR A 76 -24.51 -4.84 25.82
C TYR A 76 -24.42 -3.61 26.73
N LYS A 77 -25.58 -3.04 27.09
CA LYS A 77 -25.68 -1.98 28.09
C LYS A 77 -26.75 -2.44 29.08
N SER A 78 -26.34 -2.60 30.34
CA SER A 78 -27.22 -2.93 31.47
C SER A 78 -28.25 -1.83 31.71
#